data_AF-A0A1F7TFZ8-F1
#
_entry.id   AF-A0A1F7TFZ8-F1
#
_cell.length_a   1.000
_cell.length_b   1.000
_cell.length_c   1.000
_cell.angle_alpha   90.00
_cell.angle_beta   90.00
_cell.angle_gamma   90.00
#
_symmetry.space_group_name_H-M   'P 1'
#
loop_
_entity.id
_entity.type
_entity.pdbx_description
1 polymer ?
#
loop_
_entity_poly.entity_id
_entity_poly.type
_entity_poly.pdbx_seq_one_letter_code
_entity_poly.pdbx_strand_id
1 'polypeptide(L)'
;MERFQASRELAEKEGNQEGVASSLHAIALLHAQEGRLREALESMLRVLSSDRKALEEAKRAGASEAVLRTLEAKIANVLYDIARIHQRQGEPDNTLRRLREALAIDLRLGRERGAAITHNNIGRLLLALDRLDEAETHYKAALALFVKLKDEGRAREVRNNLEFLETVRRRTGRTR
;
A
#
# COMPACT_ATOMS: atom_id res chain seq x y z
N MET A 1 -8.32 20.48 -8.88
CA MET A 1 -8.41 19.49 -9.97
C MET A 1 -7.80 20.00 -11.27
N GLU A 2 -8.22 21.15 -11.80
CA GLU A 2 -7.74 21.69 -13.09
C GLU A 2 -6.21 21.81 -13.24
N ARG A 3 -5.50 22.26 -12.20
CA ARG A 3 -4.03 22.37 -12.22
C ARG A 3 -3.32 21.03 -12.44
N PHE A 4 -3.83 19.94 -11.87
CA PHE A 4 -3.25 18.61 -12.04
C PHE A 4 -3.62 17.98 -13.38
N GLN A 5 -4.80 18.30 -13.92
CA GLN A 5 -5.21 17.88 -15.26
C GLN A 5 -4.38 18.59 -16.34
N ALA A 6 -4.20 19.91 -16.22
CA ALA A 6 -3.36 20.68 -17.13
C ALA A 6 -1.89 20.22 -17.05
N SER A 7 -1.38 19.96 -15.84
CA SER A 7 -0.03 19.40 -15.67
C SER A 7 0.12 18.00 -16.28
N ARG A 8 -0.90 17.14 -16.15
CA ARG A 8 -0.93 15.83 -16.82
C ARG A 8 -0.87 15.98 -18.34
N GLU A 9 -1.71 16.84 -18.92
CA GLU A 9 -1.77 17.03 -20.37
C GLU A 9 -0.46 17.60 -20.94
N LEU A 10 0.19 18.49 -20.20
CA LEU A 10 1.52 19.00 -20.55
C LEU A 10 2.56 17.86 -20.52
N ALA A 11 2.59 17.08 -19.42
CA ALA A 11 3.50 15.96 -19.29
C ALA A 11 3.25 14.86 -20.35
N GLU A 12 1.99 14.62 -20.73
CA GLU A 12 1.63 13.70 -21.82
C GLU A 12 2.18 14.20 -23.18
N LYS A 13 2.05 15.50 -23.47
CA LYS A 13 2.59 16.11 -24.70
C LYS A 13 4.12 16.07 -24.75
N GLU A 14 4.77 16.19 -23.60
CA GLU A 14 6.23 16.13 -23.46
C GLU A 14 6.77 14.69 -23.44
N GLY A 15 5.90 13.67 -23.42
CA GLY A 15 6.31 12.27 -23.26
C GLY A 15 6.85 11.93 -21.87
N ASN A 16 6.67 12.82 -20.88
CA ASN A 16 7.16 12.69 -19.52
C ASN A 16 6.25 11.78 -18.69
N GLN A 17 6.48 10.47 -18.77
CA GLN A 17 5.69 9.45 -18.06
C GLN A 17 5.72 9.61 -16.52
N GLU A 18 6.83 10.10 -15.96
CA GLU A 18 6.94 10.34 -14.51
C GLU A 18 6.06 11.52 -14.05
N GLY A 19 5.99 12.58 -14.86
CA GLY A 19 5.08 13.70 -14.66
C GLY A 19 3.61 13.29 -14.75
N VAL A 20 3.27 12.42 -15.71
CA VAL A 20 1.92 11.84 -15.84
C VAL A 20 1.56 11.01 -14.61
N ALA A 21 2.46 10.12 -14.17
CA ALA A 21 2.25 9.28 -12.99
C ALA A 21 2.03 10.11 -11.72
N SER A 22 2.83 11.15 -11.52
CA SER A 22 2.72 12.05 -10.36
C SER A 22 1.40 12.82 -10.34
N SER A 23 0.97 13.34 -11.50
CA SER A 23 -0.30 14.04 -11.64
C SER A 23 -1.50 13.12 -11.44
N LEU A 24 -1.45 11.90 -11.99
CA LEU A 24 -2.48 10.88 -11.76
C LEU A 24 -2.54 10.45 -10.29
N HIS A 25 -1.40 10.39 -9.62
CA HIS A 25 -1.35 10.10 -8.19
C HIS A 25 -2.08 11.17 -7.38
N ALA A 26 -1.76 12.44 -7.61
CA ALA A 26 -2.42 13.56 -6.95
C ALA A 26 -3.93 13.58 -7.21
N ILE A 27 -4.36 13.36 -8.46
CA ILE A 27 -5.79 13.28 -8.84
C ILE A 27 -6.49 12.14 -8.11
N ALA A 28 -5.88 10.95 -8.02
CA ALA A 28 -6.47 9.82 -7.34
C ALA A 28 -6.67 10.08 -5.84
N LEU A 29 -5.74 10.76 -5.18
CA LEU A 29 -5.89 11.13 -3.77
C LEU A 29 -7.05 12.12 -3.56
N LEU A 30 -7.22 13.09 -4.46
CA LEU A 30 -8.35 14.02 -4.43
C LEU A 30 -9.69 13.31 -4.67
N HIS A 31 -9.75 12.46 -5.70
CA HIS A 31 -10.93 11.64 -5.98
C HIS A 31 -11.29 10.74 -4.79
N ALA A 32 -10.30 10.15 -4.15
CA ALA A 32 -10.50 9.40 -2.94
C ALA A 32 -11.11 10.30 -1.84
N GLN A 33 -10.56 11.48 -1.56
CA GLN A 33 -11.12 12.40 -0.57
C GLN A 33 -12.57 12.79 -0.86
N GLU A 34 -12.91 12.98 -2.14
CA GLU A 34 -14.26 13.36 -2.60
C GLU A 34 -15.24 12.17 -2.71
N GLY A 35 -14.81 10.96 -2.32
CA GLY A 35 -15.64 9.74 -2.37
C GLY A 35 -15.77 9.11 -3.77
N ARG A 36 -15.13 9.70 -4.78
CA ARG A 36 -15.03 9.19 -6.16
C ARG A 36 -14.03 8.03 -6.27
N LEU A 37 -14.32 6.94 -5.58
CA LEU A 37 -13.42 5.80 -5.43
C LEU A 37 -13.12 5.10 -6.76
N ARG A 38 -14.09 5.07 -7.68
CA ARG A 38 -13.94 4.42 -8.99
C ARG A 38 -12.91 5.15 -9.85
N GLU A 39 -13.02 6.48 -9.96
CA GLU A 39 -12.09 7.29 -10.73
C GLU A 39 -10.70 7.36 -10.07
N ALA A 40 -10.65 7.31 -8.73
CA ALA A 40 -9.39 7.17 -7.99
C ALA A 40 -8.69 5.85 -8.35
N LEU A 41 -9.44 4.74 -8.33
CA LEU A 41 -8.92 3.41 -8.66
C LEU A 41 -8.43 3.34 -10.10
N GLU A 42 -9.19 3.85 -11.06
CA GLU A 42 -8.80 3.88 -12.48
C GLU A 42 -7.49 4.65 -12.69
N SER A 43 -7.37 5.83 -12.07
CA SER A 43 -6.16 6.65 -12.13
C SER A 43 -4.95 5.90 -11.54
N MET A 44 -5.12 5.26 -10.38
CA MET A 44 -4.06 4.47 -9.74
C MET A 44 -3.65 3.23 -10.54
N LEU A 45 -4.60 2.53 -11.17
CA LEU A 45 -4.30 1.37 -12.01
C LEU A 45 -3.50 1.76 -13.25
N ARG A 46 -3.75 2.95 -13.83
CA ARG A 46 -2.93 3.50 -14.91
C ARG A 46 -1.50 3.78 -14.45
N VAL A 47 -1.32 4.37 -13.26
CA VAL A 47 0.02 4.58 -12.66
C VAL A 47 0.74 3.25 -12.49
N LEU A 48 0.08 2.25 -11.87
CA LEU A 48 0.67 0.93 -11.65
C LEU A 48 1.10 0.26 -12.96
N SER A 49 0.28 0.36 -14.01
CA SER A 49 0.60 -0.18 -15.34
C SER A 49 1.84 0.47 -15.94
N SER A 50 1.94 1.81 -15.83
CA SER A 50 3.10 2.57 -16.31
C SER A 50 4.38 2.20 -15.55
N ASP A 51 4.34 2.16 -14.22
CA ASP A 51 5.51 1.81 -13.39
C ASP A 51 6.00 0.39 -13.66
N ARG A 52 5.08 -0.57 -13.86
CA ARG A 52 5.43 -1.95 -14.25
C ARG A 52 6.09 -1.99 -15.62
N LYS A 53 5.57 -1.25 -16.60
CA LYS A 53 6.18 -1.16 -17.93
C LYS A 53 7.59 -0.57 -17.86
N ALA A 54 7.76 0.52 -17.11
CA ALA A 54 9.07 1.15 -16.91
C ALA A 54 10.07 0.20 -16.24
N LEU A 55 9.63 -0.60 -15.26
CA LEU A 55 10.46 -1.62 -14.64
C LEU A 55 10.92 -2.69 -15.65
N GLU A 56 10.02 -3.20 -16.49
CA GLU A 56 10.36 -4.21 -17.49
C GLU A 56 11.29 -3.67 -18.59
N GLU A 57 11.09 -2.42 -19.01
CA GLU A 57 11.99 -1.74 -19.94
C GLU A 57 13.38 -1.52 -19.33
N ALA A 58 13.45 -1.08 -18.07
CA ALA A 58 14.71 -0.93 -17.35
C ALA A 58 15.46 -2.25 -17.20
N LYS A 59 14.76 -3.36 -16.91
CA LYS A 59 15.37 -4.71 -16.87
C LYS A 59 15.94 -5.11 -18.22
N ARG A 60 15.19 -4.90 -19.31
CA ARG A 60 15.62 -5.22 -20.69
C ARG A 60 16.82 -4.38 -21.12
N ALA A 61 16.88 -3.13 -20.69
CA ALA A 61 17.99 -2.23 -20.95
C ALA A 61 19.24 -2.51 -20.08
N GLY A 62 19.19 -3.50 -19.18
CA GLY A 62 20.31 -3.81 -18.28
C GLY A 62 20.55 -2.72 -17.24
N ALA A 63 19.51 -2.02 -16.81
CA ALA A 63 19.64 -0.97 -15.79
C ALA A 63 20.21 -1.52 -14.48
N SER A 64 20.94 -0.68 -13.76
CA SER A 64 21.54 -1.05 -12.47
C SER A 64 20.48 -1.47 -11.46
N GLU A 65 20.87 -2.35 -10.53
CA GLU A 65 20.03 -2.80 -9.42
C GLU A 65 19.44 -1.61 -8.63
N ALA A 66 20.19 -0.52 -8.45
CA ALA A 66 19.69 0.68 -7.76
C ALA A 66 18.45 1.30 -8.46
N VAL A 67 18.44 1.31 -9.79
CA VAL A 67 17.30 1.80 -10.59
C VAL A 67 16.11 0.86 -10.46
N LEU A 68 16.34 -0.44 -10.59
CA LEU A 68 15.29 -1.46 -10.46
C LEU A 68 14.62 -1.39 -9.09
N ARG A 69 15.42 -1.32 -8.02
CA ARG A 69 14.92 -1.18 -6.64
C ARG A 69 14.09 0.08 -6.44
N THR A 70 14.44 1.18 -7.10
CA THR A 70 13.68 2.44 -7.04
C THR A 70 12.32 2.30 -7.71
N LEU A 71 12.25 1.64 -8.87
CA LEU A 71 10.99 1.38 -9.58
C LEU A 71 10.10 0.40 -8.81
N GLU A 72 10.68 -0.66 -8.24
CA GLU A 72 9.96 -1.61 -7.40
C GLU A 72 9.40 -0.93 -6.13
N ALA A 73 10.19 -0.05 -5.52
CA ALA A 73 9.76 0.79 -4.41
C ALA A 73 8.56 1.69 -4.76
N LYS A 74 8.52 2.25 -5.98
CA LYS A 74 7.36 3.02 -6.49
C LYS A 74 6.13 2.12 -6.64
N ILE A 75 6.28 0.94 -7.25
CA ILE A 75 5.21 -0.05 -7.41
C ILE A 75 4.62 -0.46 -6.06
N ALA A 76 5.45 -0.71 -5.04
CA ALA A 76 4.98 -1.07 -3.69
C ALA A 76 4.08 0.01 -3.08
N ASN A 77 4.47 1.29 -3.21
CA ASN A 77 3.66 2.42 -2.73
C ASN A 77 2.31 2.50 -3.46
N VAL A 78 2.31 2.38 -4.80
CA VAL A 78 1.08 2.43 -5.60
C VAL A 78 0.14 1.27 -5.28
N LEU A 79 0.67 0.06 -5.10
CA LEU A 79 -0.11 -1.10 -4.66
C LEU A 79 -0.75 -0.87 -3.29
N TYR A 80 -0.02 -0.28 -2.35
CA TYR A 80 -0.53 0.09 -1.04
C TYR A 80 -1.68 1.11 -1.14
N ASP A 81 -1.55 2.14 -1.98
CA ASP A 81 -2.60 3.14 -2.17
C ASP A 81 -3.85 2.56 -2.87
N ILE A 82 -3.67 1.69 -3.86
CA ILE A 82 -4.77 0.93 -4.48
C ILE A 82 -5.49 0.09 -3.42
N ALA A 83 -4.75 -0.57 -2.52
CA ALA A 83 -5.36 -1.36 -1.46
C ALA A 83 -6.25 -0.52 -0.55
N ARG A 84 -5.83 0.71 -0.21
CA ARG A 84 -6.62 1.66 0.58
C ARG A 84 -7.90 2.09 -0.13
N ILE A 85 -7.87 2.21 -1.47
CA ILE A 85 -9.07 2.51 -2.27
C ILE A 85 -10.04 1.33 -2.20
N HIS A 86 -9.58 0.10 -2.46
CA HIS A 86 -10.41 -1.10 -2.32
C HIS A 86 -10.99 -1.26 -0.91
N GLN A 87 -10.21 -0.92 0.12
CA GLN A 87 -10.68 -1.01 1.50
C GLN A 87 -11.86 -0.06 1.74
N ARG A 88 -11.83 1.13 1.16
CA ARG A 88 -12.94 2.10 1.23
C ARG A 88 -14.14 1.71 0.37
N GLN A 89 -13.93 0.88 -0.65
CA GLN A 89 -15.01 0.28 -1.45
C GLN A 89 -15.64 -0.95 -0.77
N GLY A 90 -15.06 -1.44 0.33
CA GLY A 90 -15.52 -2.66 0.99
C GLY A 90 -15.15 -3.93 0.23
N GLU A 91 -14.02 -3.93 -0.50
CA GLU A 91 -13.54 -5.07 -1.29
C GLU A 91 -12.34 -5.77 -0.61
N PRO A 92 -12.57 -6.58 0.44
CA PRO A 92 -11.50 -7.13 1.28
C PRO A 92 -10.51 -8.01 0.51
N ASP A 93 -10.97 -8.82 -0.43
CA ASP A 93 -10.10 -9.72 -1.21
C ASP A 93 -9.11 -8.93 -2.09
N ASN A 94 -9.62 -7.87 -2.73
CA ASN A 94 -8.78 -6.98 -3.53
C ASN A 94 -7.79 -6.20 -2.66
N THR A 95 -8.21 -5.70 -1.50
CA THR A 95 -7.31 -5.06 -0.53
C THR A 95 -6.21 -6.01 -0.10
N LEU A 96 -6.55 -7.23 0.33
CA LEU A 96 -5.58 -8.20 0.85
C LEU A 96 -4.57 -8.62 -0.23
N ARG A 97 -5.03 -8.85 -1.46
CA ARG A 97 -4.17 -9.15 -2.60
C ARG A 97 -3.14 -8.05 -2.83
N ARG A 98 -3.59 -6.79 -2.89
CA ARG A 98 -2.71 -5.64 -3.17
C ARG A 98 -1.73 -5.35 -2.03
N LEU A 99 -2.16 -5.47 -0.77
CA LEU A 99 -1.26 -5.35 0.39
C LEU A 99 -0.21 -6.46 0.41
N ARG A 100 -0.56 -7.71 0.04
CA ARG A 100 0.42 -8.81 -0.04
C ARG A 100 1.45 -8.59 -1.13
N GLU A 101 1.03 -8.10 -2.30
CA GLU A 101 1.96 -7.72 -3.38
C GLU A 101 2.93 -6.62 -2.91
N ALA A 102 2.40 -5.55 -2.28
CA ALA A 102 3.24 -4.47 -1.75
C ALA A 102 4.22 -4.97 -0.68
N LEU A 103 3.74 -5.79 0.25
CA LEU A 103 4.54 -6.35 1.33
C LEU A 103 5.69 -7.21 0.80
N ALA A 104 5.43 -8.07 -0.19
CA ALA A 104 6.46 -8.92 -0.78
C ALA A 104 7.61 -8.10 -1.38
N ILE A 105 7.27 -6.97 -2.02
CA ILE A 105 8.27 -6.05 -2.57
C ILE A 105 9.02 -5.35 -1.43
N ASP A 106 8.33 -4.76 -0.45
CA ASP A 106 8.97 -4.06 0.65
C ASP A 106 9.94 -4.97 1.44
N LEU A 107 9.55 -6.22 1.70
CA LEU A 107 10.42 -7.20 2.37
C LEU A 107 11.67 -7.52 1.55
N ARG A 108 11.52 -7.79 0.25
CA ARG A 108 12.66 -8.06 -0.65
C ARG A 108 13.60 -6.85 -0.78
N LEU A 109 13.06 -5.64 -0.72
CA LEU A 109 13.83 -4.40 -0.76
C LEU A 109 14.40 -3.99 0.60
N GLY A 110 14.07 -4.69 1.69
CA GLY A 110 14.46 -4.28 3.04
C GLY A 110 13.83 -2.96 3.49
N ARG A 111 12.69 -2.58 2.90
CA ARG A 111 11.93 -1.36 3.23
C ARG A 111 11.07 -1.58 4.47
N GLU A 112 11.73 -1.68 5.61
CA GLU A 112 11.13 -2.06 6.91
C GLU A 112 9.93 -1.20 7.30
N ARG A 113 9.99 0.11 7.05
CA ARG A 113 8.88 1.02 7.37
C ARG A 113 7.63 0.73 6.53
N GLY A 114 7.80 0.47 5.23
CA GLY A 114 6.71 0.10 4.32
C GLY A 114 6.10 -1.25 4.71
N ALA A 115 6.97 -2.24 5.00
CA ALA A 115 6.55 -3.55 5.48
C ALA A 115 5.75 -3.45 6.80
N ALA A 116 6.21 -2.66 7.78
CA ALA A 116 5.55 -2.49 9.07
C ALA A 116 4.13 -1.91 8.93
N ILE A 117 3.99 -0.86 8.13
CA ILE A 117 2.70 -0.21 7.85
C ILE A 117 1.76 -1.20 7.14
N THR A 118 2.27 -1.93 6.15
CA THR A 118 1.51 -2.91 5.37
C THR A 118 1.05 -4.09 6.23
N HIS A 119 1.93 -4.63 7.09
CA HIS A 119 1.57 -5.65 8.07
C HIS A 119 0.45 -5.18 9.00
N ASN A 120 0.53 -3.96 9.56
CA ASN A 120 -0.52 -3.43 10.43
C ASN A 120 -1.88 -3.35 9.71
N ASN A 121 -1.89 -2.89 8.46
CA ASN A 121 -3.13 -2.80 7.68
C ASN A 121 -3.72 -4.16 7.31
N ILE A 122 -2.87 -5.14 6.98
CA ILE A 122 -3.33 -6.53 6.78
C ILE A 122 -3.94 -7.06 8.08
N GLY A 123 -3.29 -6.83 9.22
CA GLY A 123 -3.81 -7.22 10.54
C GLY A 123 -5.20 -6.62 10.81
N ARG A 124 -5.39 -5.33 10.54
CA ARG A 124 -6.68 -4.64 10.68
C ARG A 124 -7.77 -5.23 9.79
N LEU A 125 -7.44 -5.53 8.54
CA LEU A 125 -8.37 -6.13 7.61
C LEU A 125 -8.77 -7.54 8.05
N LEU A 126 -7.80 -8.38 8.42
CA LEU A 126 -8.04 -9.75 8.87
C LEU A 126 -8.88 -9.78 10.15
N LEU A 127 -8.62 -8.85 11.07
CA LEU A 127 -9.43 -8.69 12.27
C LEU A 127 -10.90 -8.37 11.92
N ALA A 128 -11.14 -7.47 10.97
CA ALA A 128 -12.50 -7.15 10.50
C ALA A 128 -13.18 -8.33 9.79
N LEU A 129 -12.41 -9.28 9.27
CA LEU A 129 -12.88 -10.53 8.67
C LEU A 129 -12.96 -11.70 9.68
N ASP A 130 -12.82 -11.42 10.99
CA ASP A 130 -12.81 -12.43 12.07
C ASP A 130 -11.69 -13.49 11.97
N ARG A 131 -10.62 -13.19 11.21
CA ARG A 131 -9.43 -14.06 11.03
C ARG A 131 -8.38 -13.72 12.08
N LEU A 132 -8.70 -13.98 13.34
CA LEU A 132 -7.94 -13.49 14.51
C LEU A 132 -6.48 -13.96 14.54
N ASP A 133 -6.20 -15.23 14.25
CA ASP A 133 -4.83 -15.76 14.35
C ASP A 133 -3.89 -15.18 13.28
N GLU A 134 -4.40 -15.01 12.07
CA GLU A 134 -3.65 -14.37 10.99
C GLU A 134 -3.46 -12.88 11.28
N ALA A 135 -4.50 -12.21 11.80
CA ALA A 135 -4.41 -10.80 12.19
C ALA A 135 -3.32 -10.58 13.24
N GLU A 136 -3.26 -11.44 14.26
CA GLU A 136 -2.26 -11.37 15.32
C GLU A 136 -0.84 -11.59 14.78
N THR A 137 -0.67 -12.53 13.85
CA THR A 137 0.62 -12.78 13.18
C THR A 137 1.11 -11.52 12.47
N HIS A 138 0.23 -10.86 11.72
CA HIS A 138 0.56 -9.63 11.02
C HIS A 138 0.82 -8.46 11.99
N TYR A 139 0.06 -8.32 13.07
CA TYR A 139 0.33 -7.30 14.08
C TYR A 139 1.67 -7.50 14.80
N LYS A 140 2.02 -8.74 15.16
CA LYS A 140 3.34 -9.03 15.77
C LYS A 140 4.49 -8.68 14.84
N ALA A 141 4.38 -8.99 13.56
CA ALA A 141 5.37 -8.60 12.55
C ALA A 141 5.50 -7.07 12.43
N ALA A 142 4.36 -6.35 12.38
CA ALA A 142 4.36 -4.88 12.36
C ALA A 142 5.02 -4.29 13.61
N LEU A 143 4.69 -4.82 14.80
CA LEU A 143 5.24 -4.36 16.07
C LEU A 143 6.75 -4.53 16.13
N ALA A 144 7.26 -5.71 15.75
CA ALA A 144 8.69 -5.99 15.73
C ALA A 144 9.45 -4.98 14.84
N LEU A 145 8.91 -4.68 13.65
CA LEU A 145 9.51 -3.71 12.74
C LEU A 145 9.45 -2.27 13.29
N PHE A 146 8.31 -1.83 13.83
CA PHE A 146 8.21 -0.48 14.41
C PHE A 146 9.12 -0.29 15.63
N VAL A 147 9.29 -1.32 16.46
CA VAL A 147 10.27 -1.31 17.57
C VAL A 147 11.70 -1.20 17.03
N LYS A 148 12.06 -1.99 16.00
CA LYS A 148 13.38 -1.89 15.34
C LYS A 148 13.64 -0.49 14.80
N LEU A 149 12.62 0.14 14.22
CA LEU A 149 12.66 1.50 13.68
C LEU A 149 12.61 2.60 14.75
N LYS A 150 12.44 2.24 16.04
CA LYS A 150 12.23 3.18 17.15
C LYS A 150 11.02 4.12 16.95
N ASP A 151 10.00 3.67 16.21
CA ASP A 151 8.75 4.40 16.00
C ASP A 151 7.74 4.03 17.10
N GLU A 152 7.95 4.58 18.30
CA GLU A 152 7.14 4.24 19.49
C GLU A 152 5.66 4.60 19.35
N GLY A 153 5.35 5.63 18.55
CA GLY A 153 3.96 6.02 18.27
C GLY A 153 3.23 4.92 17.51
N ARG A 154 3.83 4.43 16.42
CA ARG A 154 3.27 3.31 15.65
C ARG A 154 3.31 1.99 16.42
N ALA A 155 4.36 1.74 17.19
CA ALA A 155 4.44 0.55 18.04
C ALA A 155 3.28 0.52 19.06
N ARG A 156 2.96 1.67 19.69
CA ARG A 156 1.81 1.79 20.59
C ARG A 156 0.48 1.55 19.88
N GLU A 157 0.29 2.10 18.68
CA GLU A 157 -0.91 1.84 17.86
C GLU A 157 -1.12 0.32 17.63
N VAL A 158 -0.06 -0.39 17.27
CA VAL A 158 -0.13 -1.84 17.03
C VAL A 158 -0.39 -2.63 18.31
N ARG A 159 0.17 -2.22 19.46
CA ARG A 159 -0.14 -2.84 20.77
C ARG A 159 -1.62 -2.71 21.11
N ASN A 160 -2.22 -1.53 20.90
CA ASN A 160 -3.66 -1.33 21.11
C ASN A 160 -4.50 -2.25 20.20
N ASN A 161 -4.08 -2.44 18.94
CA ASN A 161 -4.75 -3.35 18.02
C ASN A 161 -4.68 -4.82 18.49
N LEU A 162 -3.54 -5.24 19.05
CA LEU A 162 -3.39 -6.56 19.66
C LEU A 162 -4.27 -6.73 20.91
N GLU A 163 -4.32 -5.73 21.80
CA GLU A 163 -5.18 -5.77 22.99
C GLU A 163 -6.68 -5.86 22.62
N PHE A 164 -7.09 -5.11 21.58
CA PHE A 164 -8.44 -5.18 21.06
C PHE A 164 -8.74 -6.57 20.46
N LEU A 165 -7.80 -7.13 19.69
CA LEU A 165 -7.92 -8.49 19.15
C LEU A 165 -8.12 -9.52 20.27
N GLU A 166 -7.31 -9.49 21.33
CA GLU A 166 -7.47 -10.42 22.46
C GLU A 166 -8.79 -10.23 23.21
N THR A 167 -9.31 -9.01 23.25
CA THR A 167 -10.63 -8.73 23.81
C THR A 167 -11.74 -9.36 22.97
N VAL A 168 -11.69 -9.24 21.64
CA VAL A 168 -12.61 -9.91 20.72
C VAL A 168 -12.50 -11.44 20.86
N ARG A 169 -11.27 -11.94 20.96
CA ARG A 169 -10.99 -13.37 21.08
C ARG A 169 -11.58 -13.98 22.36
N ARG A 170 -11.40 -13.30 23.51
CA ARG A 170 -12.01 -13.71 24.79
C ARG A 170 -13.54 -13.67 24.74
N ARG A 171 -14.14 -12.64 24.14
CA ARG A 171 -15.59 -12.51 24.00
C ARG A 171 -16.21 -13.61 23.13
N THR A 172 -15.45 -14.13 22.17
CA THR A 172 -15.90 -15.19 21.25
C THR A 172 -15.56 -16.60 21.74
N GLY A 173 -14.98 -16.73 22.94
CA GLY A 173 -14.64 -18.03 23.55
C GLY A 173 -13.50 -18.77 22.85
N ARG A 174 -12.73 -18.11 21.98
CA ARG A 174 -11.63 -18.71 21.23
C ARG A 174 -10.35 -18.60 22.06
N THR A 175 -10.07 -19.52 22.96
CA THR A 175 -8.76 -19.54 23.64
C THR A 175 -7.70 -20.19 22.76
N ARG A 176 -6.47 -19.69 22.86
CA ARG A 176 -5.29 -20.16 22.15
C ARG A 176 -4.89 -21.58 22.52
#